data_AF-A0A9N9N753-F1
#
_entry.id   AF-A0A9N9N753-F1
#
_cell.length_a   1.000
_cell.length_b   1.000
_cell.length_c   1.000
_cell.angle_alpha   90.00
_cell.angle_beta   90.00
_cell.angle_gamma   90.00
#
_symmetry.space_group_name_H-M   'P 1'
#
loop_
_entity.id
_entity.type
_entity.pdbx_description
1 polymer ?
#
loop_
_entity_poly.entity_id
_entity_poly.type
_entity_poly.pdbx_seq_one_letter_code
_entity_poly.pdbx_strand_id
1 'polypeptide(L)' 'MANITLEQRHTIVSTLWSNSVHDAKTLHKLTFISRFMVYDYVKKLKNSNTLNPLPCSSRPKKLSPKK' A
#
# COMPACT_ATOMS: atom_id res chain seq x y z
N MET A 1 -0.43 6.12 -19.79
CA MET A 1 -0.52 6.05 -18.32
C MET A 1 0.85 5.63 -17.81
N ALA A 2 1.51 6.45 -17.00
CA ALA A 2 2.82 6.09 -16.45
C ALA A 2 2.68 4.85 -15.56
N ASN A 3 3.61 3.89 -15.67
CA ASN A 3 3.63 2.70 -14.81
C ASN A 3 4.11 3.09 -13.41
N ILE A 4 3.20 3.59 -12.58
CA ILE A 4 3.47 3.92 -11.18
C ILE A 4 3.64 2.62 -10.39
N THR A 5 4.79 2.45 -9.75
CA THR A 5 5.09 1.27 -8.91
C THR A 5 4.21 1.23 -7.66
N LEU A 6 4.08 0.05 -7.04
CA LEU A 6 3.30 -0.11 -5.80
C LEU A 6 3.82 0.79 -4.67
N GLU A 7 5.15 0.85 -4.51
CA GLU A 7 5.81 1.70 -3.51
C GLU A 7 5.50 3.19 -3.72
N GLN A 8 5.49 3.64 -4.98
CA GLN A 8 5.11 5.02 -5.31
C GLN A 8 3.66 5.30 -4.94
N ARG A 9 2.73 4.37 -5.22
CA ARG A 9 1.32 4.51 -4.82
C ARG A 9 1.17 4.60 -3.32
N HIS A 10 1.85 3.74 -2.57
CA HIS A 10 1.82 3.77 -1.11
C HIS A 10 2.35 5.09 -0.56
N THR A 11 3.47 5.59 -1.10
CA THR A 11 4.06 6.87 -0.72
C THR A 11 3.13 8.06 -1.00
N ILE A 12 2.46 8.07 -2.16
CA ILE A 12 1.53 9.14 -2.51
C ILE A 12 0.30 9.11 -1.58
N VAL A 13 -0.25 7.92 -1.30
CA VAL A 13 -1.43 7.82 -0.44
C VAL A 13 -1.08 8.13 1.02
N SER A 14 0.08 7.71 1.53
CA SER A 14 0.51 8.00 2.90
C SER A 14 0.81 9.48 3.12
N THR A 15 1.38 10.17 2.12
CA THR A 15 1.60 11.62 2.17
C THR A 15 0.27 12.39 2.17
N LEU A 16 -0.67 12.03 1.30
CA LEU A 16 -2.03 12.62 1.29
C LEU A 16 -2.78 12.38 2.62
N TRP A 17 -2.66 11.18 3.18
CA TRP A 17 -3.23 10.84 4.47
C TRP A 17 -2.68 11.69 5.61
N SER A 18 -1.36 11.92 5.61
CA SER A 18 -0.66 12.77 6.58
C SER A 18 -1.07 14.24 6.47
N ASN A 19 -1.41 14.69 5.24
CA ASN A 19 -1.97 16.01 4.95
C ASN A 19 -3.49 16.11 5.22
N SER A 20 -4.05 15.23 6.05
CA SER A 20 -5.46 15.21 6.44
C SER A 20 -6.47 14.94 5.30
N VAL A 21 -6.04 14.40 4.15
CA VAL A 21 -6.95 13.99 3.07
C VAL A 21 -7.39 12.54 3.30
N HIS A 22 -8.50 12.36 4.02
CA HIS A 22 -8.99 11.04 4.41
C HIS A 22 -10.17 10.51 3.57
N ASP A 23 -10.76 11.35 2.72
CA ASP A 23 -11.88 10.94 1.87
C ASP A 23 -11.39 10.10 0.67
N ALA A 24 -11.82 8.84 0.61
CA ALA A 24 -11.49 7.91 -0.45
C ALA A 24 -11.88 8.42 -1.85
N LYS A 25 -12.96 9.20 -1.98
CA LYS A 25 -13.37 9.77 -3.28
C LYS A 25 -12.38 10.83 -3.76
N THR A 26 -11.89 11.69 -2.86
CA THR A 26 -10.87 12.69 -3.18
C THR A 26 -9.54 12.03 -3.53
N LEU A 27 -9.11 11.02 -2.76
CA LEU A 27 -7.89 10.27 -3.01
C LEU A 27 -7.91 9.58 -4.38
N HIS A 28 -9.03 8.99 -4.78
CA HIS A 28 -9.19 8.40 -6.12
C HIS A 28 -9.03 9.43 -7.24
N LYS A 29 -9.62 10.62 -7.10
CA LYS A 29 -9.52 11.70 -8.09
C LYS A 29 -8.09 12.25 -8.21
N LEU A 30 -7.38 12.37 -7.09
CA LEU A 30 -6.02 12.93 -7.05
C LEU A 30 -4.97 11.94 -7.57
N THR A 31 -5.10 10.66 -7.21
CA THR A 31 -4.06 9.65 -7.47
C THR A 31 -4.32 8.80 -8.70
N PHE A 32 -5.55 8.84 -9.25
CA PHE A 32 -6.02 7.94 -10.30
C PHE A 32 -5.91 6.44 -9.95
N ILE A 33 -5.71 6.11 -8.68
CA ILE A 33 -5.72 4.74 -8.17
C ILE A 33 -7.17 4.23 -8.14
N SER A 34 -7.40 2.94 -8.40
CA SER A 34 -8.75 2.38 -8.35
C SER A 34 -9.41 2.62 -6.99
N ARG A 35 -10.71 2.95 -6.99
CA ARG A 35 -11.46 3.19 -5.73
C ARG A 35 -11.35 2.02 -4.77
N PHE A 36 -11.38 0.80 -5.30
CA PHE A 36 -11.22 -0.42 -4.51
C PHE A 36 -9.90 -0.43 -3.73
N MET A 37 -8.77 -0.14 -4.39
CA MET A 37 -7.46 -0.05 -3.72
C MET A 37 -7.42 1.07 -2.69
N VAL A 38 -8.00 2.24 -3.01
CA VAL A 38 -8.06 3.37 -2.06
C VAL A 38 -8.80 2.99 -0.77
N TYR A 39 -9.93 2.29 -0.88
CA TYR A 39 -10.65 1.82 0.31
C TYR A 39 -9.81 0.84 1.16
N ASP A 40 -9.09 -0.08 0.51
CA ASP A 40 -8.20 -1.01 1.20
C ASP A 40 -7.05 -0.27 1.91
N TYR A 41 -6.45 0.72 1.24
CA TYR A 41 -5.40 1.55 1.83
C TYR A 41 -5.91 2.37 3.02
N VAL A 42 -7.07 3.03 2.89
CA VAL A 42 -7.68 3.78 3.99
C VAL A 42 -7.98 2.85 5.17
N LYS A 43 -8.46 1.63 4.93
CA LYS A 43 -8.70 0.64 5.98
C LYS A 43 -7.40 0.26 6.71
N LYS A 44 -6.31 0.01 5.97
CA LYS A 44 -4.98 -0.30 6.54
C LYS A 44 -4.41 0.86 7.33
N LEU A 45 -4.51 2.07 6.81
CA LEU A 45 -4.06 3.31 7.47
C LEU A 45 -4.81 3.55 8.79
N LYS A 46 -6.13 3.33 8.83
CA LYS A 46 -6.90 3.43 10.07
C LYS A 46 -6.49 2.42 11.14
N ASN A 47 -6.12 1.22 10.73
CA ASN A 47 -5.80 0.13 11.67
C ASN A 47 -4.36 0.13 12.15
N SER A 48 -3.41 0.53 11.29
CA SER A 48 -1.97 0.31 11.52
C SER A 48 -1.10 1.51 11.19
N ASN A 49 -1.69 2.66 10.85
CA ASN A 49 -1.03 3.90 10.41
C ASN A 49 -0.01 3.75 9.26
N THR A 50 0.09 2.57 8.65
CA THR A 50 1.09 2.26 7.63
C THR A 50 0.48 1.45 6.49
N LEU A 51 1.04 1.61 5.29
CA LEU A 51 0.69 0.84 4.09
C LEU A 51 1.76 -0.19 3.72
N ASN A 52 2.86 -0.22 4.47
CA ASN A 52 3.97 -1.11 4.20
C ASN A 52 3.53 -2.56 4.47
N PRO A 53 3.83 -3.49 3.56
CA PRO A 53 3.56 -4.90 3.83
C PRO A 53 4.33 -5.30 5.09
N LEU A 54 3.64 -6.00 6.00
CA LEU A 54 4.31 -6.63 7.12
C LEU A 54 5.36 -7.61 6.57
N PRO A 55 6.54 -7.70 7.19
CA PRO A 55 7.52 -8.70 6.80
C PRO A 55 6.87 -10.08 6.93
N CYS A 56 6.60 -10.74 5.81
CA CYS A 56 6.18 -12.11 5.84
C CYS A 56 7.37 -12.92 6.36
N SER A 57 7.19 -13.61 7.49
CA SER A 57 8.09 -14.70 7.86
C SER A 57 8.09 -15.68 6.70
N SER A 58 9.09 -15.58 5.83
CA SER A 58 9.23 -16.45 4.68
C SER A 58 9.16 -17.90 5.15
N ARG A 59 8.56 -18.78 4.34
CA ARG A 59 8.65 -20.22 4.60
C ARG A 59 10.13 -20.57 4.74
N PRO A 60 10.57 -21.22 5.84
CA PRO A 60 11.95 -21.62 6.00
C PRO A 60 12.40 -22.35 4.73
N LYS A 61 13.45 -21.84 4.09
CA LYS A 61 13.98 -22.46 2.88
C LYS A 61 14.54 -23.81 3.32
N LYS A 62 13.89 -24.90 2.92
CA LYS A 62 14.36 -26.26 3.24
C LYS A 62 15.76 -26.39 2.64
N LEU A 63 16.79 -26.41 3.47
CA LEU A 63 18.17 -26.66 3.06
C LEU A 63 18.25 -28.14 2.67
N SER A 64 17.92 -28.45 1.42
CA SER A 64 18.21 -29.78 0.86
C SER A 64 19.71 -29.85 0.57
N PRO A 65 20.43 -30.91 1.01
CA PRO A 65 21.82 -31.08 0.63
C PRO A 65 21.93 -31.14 -0.90
N LYS A 66 22.80 -30.31 -1.48
CA LYS A 66 23.19 -30.45 -2.88
C LYS A 66 24.07 -31.70 -2.96
N LYS A 67 23.67 -32.64 -3.82
CA LYS A 67 24.53 -33.76 -4.21
C LYS A 67 25.71 -33.25 -5.03
#